data_AF-A0A3R8RUZ8-F1
#
_entry.id   AF-A0A3R8RUZ8-F1
#
_cell.length_a   1.000
_cell.length_b   1.000
_cell.length_c   1.000
_cell.angle_alpha   90.00
_cell.angle_beta   90.00
_cell.angle_gamma   90.00
#
_symmetry.space_group_name_H-M   'P 1'
#
loop_
_entity.id
_entity.type
_entity.pdbx_description
1 polymer ?
#
loop_
_entity_poly.entity_id
_entity_poly.type
_entity_poly.pdbx_seq_one_letter_code
_entity_poly.pdbx_strand_id
1 'polypeptide(L)'
;AGGGGGKAGPVRRPHAARRRGRRLTTLLAGLLAAAVLVLSGVGLGTVGATVIGMSKLAELRRHAGPHQSGSPGARHPGPAGSNAPPTTPVPPAPAVATLGLEAVDGEKTGALVVGVHVPGPGYAAGLVRGDVVLALGRTRVDGAEDLARAVAKARVGHEVVLTVRHRGGGHQQLTAVPGVVT
;
A
#
# COMPACT_ATOMS: atom_id res chain seq x y z
N ALA A 1 -29.70 -82.57 -2.46
CA ALA A 1 -28.87 -81.47 -2.99
C ALA A 1 -28.55 -80.52 -1.85
N GLY A 2 -27.26 -80.27 -1.58
CA GLY A 2 -26.64 -79.18 -0.79
C GLY A 2 -27.16 -78.95 0.65
N GLY A 3 -26.37 -78.94 1.73
CA GLY A 3 -24.92 -78.77 1.87
C GLY A 3 -24.63 -77.63 2.86
N GLY A 4 -23.93 -77.94 3.96
CA GLY A 4 -23.27 -76.98 4.89
C GLY A 4 -24.19 -76.38 5.95
N GLY A 5 -24.03 -76.62 7.26
CA GLY A 5 -22.81 -76.44 8.07
C GLY A 5 -22.77 -74.97 8.55
N GLY A 6 -22.57 -74.58 9.80
CA GLY A 6 -22.26 -75.23 11.05
C GLY A 6 -21.87 -74.12 12.04
N LYS A 7 -22.28 -74.28 13.30
CA LYS A 7 -21.70 -73.77 14.56
C LYS A 7 -21.33 -72.28 14.76
N ALA A 8 -21.97 -71.75 15.80
CA ALA A 8 -21.57 -70.76 16.80
C ALA A 8 -20.13 -70.19 16.81
N GLY A 9 -20.07 -68.87 17.08
CA GLY A 9 -18.92 -68.20 17.70
C GLY A 9 -19.30 -66.79 18.20
N PRO A 10 -18.94 -66.39 19.44
CA PRO A 10 -19.28 -65.09 20.01
C PRO A 10 -18.24 -64.06 19.55
N VAL A 11 -18.66 -62.98 18.86
CA VAL A 11 -17.71 -61.98 18.38
C VAL A 11 -17.73 -60.73 19.28
N ARG A 12 -16.64 -60.69 20.05
CA ARG A 12 -16.07 -59.65 20.90
C ARG A 12 -16.22 -58.22 20.35
N ARG A 13 -16.59 -57.29 21.24
CA ARG A 13 -15.95 -55.95 21.30
C ARG A 13 -14.56 -56.17 21.92
N PRO A 14 -13.48 -55.60 21.36
CA PRO A 14 -13.19 -54.17 21.46
C PRO A 14 -12.55 -53.62 20.17
N HIS A 15 -12.29 -52.30 20.09
CA HIS A 15 -11.05 -51.72 19.55
C HIS A 15 -11.19 -50.18 19.48
N ALA A 16 -10.83 -49.53 20.60
CA ALA A 16 -10.34 -48.16 20.58
C ALA A 16 -8.87 -48.17 20.12
N ALA A 17 -8.54 -47.35 19.11
CA ALA A 17 -7.21 -46.85 18.69
C ALA A 17 -7.23 -46.73 17.15
N ARG A 18 -7.00 -45.58 16.53
CA ARG A 18 -5.69 -44.92 16.46
C ARG A 18 -5.86 -43.41 16.22
N ARG A 19 -5.83 -42.63 17.30
CA ARG A 19 -5.79 -41.14 17.25
C ARG A 19 -4.36 -40.61 17.37
N ARG A 20 -3.38 -41.28 16.76
CA ARG A 20 -1.94 -41.00 16.98
C ARG A 20 -1.16 -40.54 15.74
N GLY A 21 -1.79 -40.42 14.57
CA GLY A 21 -1.12 -39.99 13.34
C GLY A 21 -0.92 -38.48 13.20
N ARG A 22 -1.81 -37.65 13.77
CA ARG A 22 -1.77 -36.19 13.57
C ARG A 22 -0.60 -35.48 14.24
N ARG A 23 -0.02 -36.05 15.31
CA ARG A 23 1.10 -35.42 16.03
C ARG A 23 2.43 -35.56 15.30
N LEU A 24 2.61 -36.66 14.57
CA LEU A 24 3.81 -36.87 13.76
C LEU A 24 3.82 -35.95 12.54
N THR A 25 2.66 -35.77 11.89
CA THR A 25 2.54 -34.87 10.74
C THR A 25 2.81 -33.41 11.10
N THR A 26 2.41 -32.97 12.30
CA THR A 26 2.70 -31.60 12.77
C THR A 26 4.18 -31.40 13.10
N LEU A 27 4.83 -32.41 13.69
CA LEU A 27 6.28 -32.35 13.97
C LEU A 27 7.10 -32.34 12.68
N LEU A 28 6.70 -33.15 11.70
CA LEU A 28 7.39 -33.25 10.41
C LEU A 28 7.21 -31.98 9.56
N ALA A 29 6.01 -31.38 9.58
CA ALA A 29 5.75 -30.10 8.93
C ALA A 29 6.53 -28.94 9.57
N GLY A 30 6.63 -28.91 10.90
CA GLY A 30 7.42 -27.90 11.61
C GLY A 30 8.91 -27.99 11.31
N LEU A 31 9.46 -29.20 11.25
CA LEU A 31 10.87 -29.43 10.93
C LEU A 31 11.21 -29.03 9.48
N LEU A 32 10.33 -29.34 8.52
CA LEU A 32 10.49 -28.89 7.13
C LEU A 32 10.42 -27.36 7.00
N ALA A 33 9.49 -26.70 7.67
CA ALA A 33 9.38 -25.24 7.64
C ALA A 33 10.63 -24.56 8.23
N ALA A 34 11.18 -25.08 9.33
CA ALA A 34 12.41 -24.58 9.92
C ALA A 34 13.62 -24.80 9.00
N ALA A 35 13.73 -25.98 8.37
CA ALA A 35 14.81 -26.27 7.41
C ALA A 35 14.75 -25.33 6.19
N VAL A 36 13.57 -25.07 5.65
CA VAL A 36 13.38 -24.12 4.54
C VAL A 36 13.74 -22.70 4.96
N LEU A 37 13.40 -22.27 6.19
CA LEU A 37 13.75 -20.94 6.69
C LEU A 37 15.28 -20.76 6.82
N VAL A 38 15.98 -21.80 7.26
CA VAL A 38 17.45 -21.83 7.38
C VAL A 38 18.12 -21.88 6.00
N LEU A 39 17.63 -22.72 5.08
CA LEU A 39 18.12 -22.80 3.70
C LEU A 39 17.85 -21.53 2.89
N SER A 40 16.75 -20.83 3.18
CA SER A 40 16.39 -19.58 2.53
C SER A 40 17.20 -18.38 3.04
N GLY A 41 18.09 -18.58 4.02
CA GLY A 41 19.00 -17.53 4.48
C GLY A 41 18.30 -16.31 5.07
N VAL A 42 17.12 -16.50 5.67
CA VAL A 42 16.43 -15.43 6.42
C VAL A 42 17.18 -15.23 7.74
N GLY A 43 18.31 -14.52 7.64
CA GLY A 43 19.08 -14.05 8.77
C GLY A 43 18.19 -13.19 9.65
N LEU A 44 18.08 -13.56 10.92
CA LEU A 44 17.54 -12.72 11.97
C LEU A 44 18.50 -11.54 12.19
N GLY A 45 18.43 -10.55 11.30
CA GLY A 45 19.28 -9.35 11.30
C GLY A 45 18.67 -8.25 12.14
N THR A 46 19.10 -8.18 13.40
CA THR A 46 18.92 -7.03 14.29
C THR A 46 19.47 -5.75 13.65
N VAL A 47 18.64 -4.74 13.42
CA VAL A 47 19.13 -3.35 13.31
C VAL A 47 18.19 -2.44 14.10
N GLY A 48 18.52 -2.29 15.37
CA GLY A 48 18.13 -1.12 16.14
C GLY A 48 19.18 -0.02 16.01
N ALA A 49 18.71 1.18 16.35
CA ALA A 49 19.47 2.29 16.93
C ALA A 49 20.21 3.27 15.98
N THR A 50 19.72 4.51 16.11
CA THR A 50 20.39 5.81 16.01
C THR A 50 20.39 6.56 14.68
N VAL A 51 19.50 7.57 14.60
CA VAL A 51 19.84 8.87 14.02
C VAL A 51 19.41 9.95 15.02
N ILE A 52 20.31 10.27 15.95
CA ILE A 52 20.33 11.52 16.70
C ILE A 52 21.57 12.29 16.18
N GLY A 53 21.34 13.45 15.60
CA GLY A 53 22.39 14.38 15.17
C GLY A 53 21.75 15.67 14.66
N MET A 54 21.50 16.65 15.53
CA MET A 54 22.37 17.84 15.69
C MET A 54 22.69 18.54 14.36
N SER A 55 21.90 19.56 14.01
CA SER A 55 22.39 20.72 13.26
C SER A 55 21.61 21.97 13.70
N LYS A 56 22.17 22.55 14.76
CA LYS A 56 22.10 23.94 15.23
C LYS A 56 22.37 24.91 14.06
N LEU A 57 21.99 26.19 14.20
CA LEU A 57 22.49 27.35 13.43
C LEU A 57 21.82 27.76 12.09
N ALA A 58 20.49 27.88 12.02
CA ALA A 58 19.84 28.71 10.98
C ALA A 58 19.03 29.89 11.53
N GLU A 59 19.19 30.18 12.81
CA GLU A 59 18.75 31.42 13.45
C GLU A 59 19.98 32.31 13.61
N LEU A 60 20.33 33.11 12.59
CA LEU A 60 21.31 34.23 12.72
C LEU A 60 21.36 35.18 11.50
N ARG A 61 20.28 35.31 10.71
CA ARG A 61 20.20 36.32 9.63
C ARG A 61 19.08 37.36 9.77
N ARG A 62 18.49 37.41 10.96
CA ARG A 62 17.88 38.64 11.49
C ARG A 62 18.90 39.25 12.44
N HIS A 63 19.67 40.25 12.00
CA HIS A 63 20.16 41.39 12.82
C HIS A 63 21.08 42.31 11.98
N ALA A 64 20.73 43.61 11.97
CA ALA A 64 21.53 44.80 11.62
C ALA A 64 21.98 44.94 10.15
N GLY A 65 21.83 46.06 9.44
CA GLY A 65 21.59 47.48 9.77
C GLY A 65 21.61 48.33 8.46
N PRO A 66 21.68 49.67 8.50
CA PRO A 66 20.82 50.59 7.71
C PRO A 66 21.52 51.41 6.58
N HIS A 67 20.80 52.40 6.02
CA HIS A 67 21.18 53.50 5.09
C HIS A 67 21.08 53.15 3.58
N GLN A 68 20.56 53.97 2.65
CA GLN A 68 20.57 55.44 2.49
C GLN A 68 19.34 55.98 1.73
N SER A 69 18.98 57.23 2.07
CA SER A 69 18.14 58.15 1.31
C SER A 69 18.86 58.71 0.07
N GLY A 70 18.11 59.01 -1.01
CA GLY A 70 18.57 59.91 -2.08
C GLY A 70 17.79 59.80 -3.41
N SER A 71 16.70 60.57 -3.55
CA SER A 71 16.07 60.98 -4.85
C SER A 71 16.91 62.10 -5.52
N PRO A 72 16.65 62.62 -6.76
CA PRO A 72 15.46 62.47 -7.63
C PRO A 72 15.75 62.35 -9.16
N GLY A 73 14.74 62.01 -9.97
CA GLY A 73 14.88 62.13 -11.43
C GLY A 73 13.66 61.76 -12.26
N ALA A 74 13.14 62.75 -12.98
CA ALA A 74 12.22 62.67 -14.12
C ALA A 74 10.75 62.28 -13.86
N ARG A 75 9.91 63.32 -13.77
CA ARG A 75 8.51 63.30 -14.22
C ARG A 75 8.46 62.98 -15.72
N HIS A 76 7.52 62.13 -16.12
CA HIS A 76 6.87 62.20 -17.42
C HIS A 76 5.36 61.95 -17.23
N PRO A 77 4.48 62.87 -17.68
CA PRO A 77 3.05 62.64 -17.67
C PRO A 77 2.65 61.96 -18.99
N GLY A 78 1.88 60.88 -18.90
CA GLY A 78 1.24 60.25 -20.05
C GLY A 78 -0.07 59.61 -19.60
N PRO A 79 -1.24 60.09 -20.06
CA PRO A 79 -2.52 59.45 -19.77
C PRO A 79 -2.73 58.36 -20.82
N ALA A 80 -2.60 57.10 -20.43
CA ALA A 80 -3.04 55.99 -21.26
C ALA A 80 -3.68 54.95 -20.35
N GLY A 81 -5.01 54.85 -20.48
CA GLY A 81 -5.81 53.89 -19.76
C GLY A 81 -5.31 52.46 -19.98
N SER A 82 -5.18 51.73 -18.89
CA SER A 82 -5.35 50.29 -18.89
C SER A 82 -5.98 49.94 -17.56
N ASN A 83 -7.31 49.81 -17.58
CA ASN A 83 -8.01 48.95 -16.63
C ASN A 83 -7.49 47.53 -16.85
N ALA A 84 -6.34 47.21 -16.26
CA ALA A 84 -5.98 45.83 -16.01
C ALA A 84 -6.88 45.37 -14.86
N PRO A 85 -7.76 44.37 -15.05
CA PRO A 85 -8.45 43.77 -13.92
C PRO A 85 -7.39 43.23 -12.96
N PRO A 86 -7.62 43.27 -11.63
CA PRO A 86 -6.69 42.67 -10.69
C PRO A 86 -6.53 41.20 -11.09
N THR A 87 -5.30 40.78 -11.39
CA THR A 87 -4.92 39.36 -11.43
C THR A 87 -5.22 38.79 -10.06
N THR A 88 -6.40 38.19 -9.91
CA THR A 88 -6.70 37.31 -8.80
C THR A 88 -5.67 36.18 -8.83
N PRO A 89 -4.94 35.93 -7.72
CA PRO A 89 -4.17 34.72 -7.60
C PRO A 89 -5.14 33.55 -7.78
N VAL A 90 -5.00 32.79 -8.86
CA VAL A 90 -5.70 31.51 -8.98
C VAL A 90 -5.22 30.68 -7.79
N PRO A 91 -6.10 30.30 -6.85
CA PRO A 91 -5.68 29.46 -5.73
C PRO A 91 -5.05 28.17 -6.31
N PRO A 92 -3.95 27.66 -5.73
CA PRO A 92 -3.36 26.42 -6.22
C PRO A 92 -4.44 25.35 -6.20
N ALA A 93 -4.67 24.72 -7.36
CA ALA A 93 -5.63 23.62 -7.47
C ALA A 93 -5.29 22.57 -6.40
N PRO A 94 -6.28 21.98 -5.71
CA PRO A 94 -6.01 20.97 -4.70
C PRO A 94 -5.24 19.82 -5.36
N ALA A 95 -4.05 19.53 -4.86
CA ALA A 95 -3.23 18.47 -5.40
C ALA A 95 -3.94 17.13 -5.17
N VAL A 96 -4.37 16.49 -6.27
CA VAL A 96 -5.16 15.26 -6.21
C VAL A 96 -4.19 14.10 -5.98
N ALA A 97 -4.46 13.30 -4.95
CA ALA A 97 -3.69 12.10 -4.68
C ALA A 97 -3.83 11.10 -5.83
N THR A 98 -2.72 10.45 -6.19
CA THR A 98 -2.67 9.39 -7.20
C THR A 98 -1.87 8.20 -6.69
N LEU A 99 -2.17 7.02 -7.25
CA LEU A 99 -1.34 5.84 -7.11
C LEU A 99 -0.58 5.47 -8.40
N GLY A 100 -0.79 6.20 -9.50
CA GLY A 100 -0.14 5.87 -10.78
C GLY A 100 -0.56 4.49 -11.31
N LEU A 101 -1.85 4.20 -11.28
CA LEU A 101 -2.41 2.94 -11.79
C LEU A 101 -3.68 3.20 -12.58
N GLU A 102 -3.90 2.34 -13.56
CA GLU A 102 -5.10 2.28 -14.36
C GLU A 102 -5.93 1.10 -13.87
N ALA A 103 -7.19 1.36 -13.52
CA ALA A 103 -8.10 0.34 -13.01
C ALA A 103 -9.44 0.38 -13.74
N VAL A 104 -10.02 -0.79 -13.91
CA VAL A 104 -11.38 -1.00 -14.44
C VAL A 104 -12.19 -1.79 -13.42
N ASP A 105 -13.50 -1.85 -13.59
CA ASP A 105 -14.34 -2.69 -12.73
C ASP A 105 -13.97 -4.16 -12.90
N GLY A 106 -13.84 -4.87 -11.79
CA GLY A 106 -13.60 -6.31 -11.80
C GLY A 106 -14.87 -7.10 -12.19
N GLU A 107 -14.68 -8.33 -12.66
CA GLU A 107 -15.81 -9.26 -12.89
C GLU A 107 -16.59 -9.59 -11.60
N LYS A 108 -15.92 -9.44 -10.46
CA LYS A 108 -16.48 -9.52 -9.11
C LYS A 108 -16.16 -8.21 -8.41
N THR A 109 -16.62 -8.07 -7.17
CA THR A 109 -16.26 -6.94 -6.31
C THR A 109 -14.76 -6.62 -6.33
N GLY A 110 -14.46 -5.35 -6.57
CA GLY A 110 -13.11 -4.78 -6.56
C GLY A 110 -12.75 -4.09 -7.87
N ALA A 111 -11.66 -3.33 -7.82
CA ALA A 111 -11.08 -2.66 -8.97
C ALA A 111 -9.94 -3.49 -9.55
N LEU A 112 -10.07 -3.94 -10.80
CA LEU A 112 -9.05 -4.68 -11.52
C LEU A 112 -7.98 -3.72 -12.05
N VAL A 113 -6.73 -3.93 -11.63
CA VAL A 113 -5.57 -3.18 -12.11
C VAL A 113 -5.20 -3.67 -13.51
N VAL A 114 -5.33 -2.79 -14.50
CA VAL A 114 -5.00 -3.06 -15.91
C VAL A 114 -3.67 -2.45 -16.32
N GLY A 115 -3.20 -1.43 -15.60
CA GLY A 115 -1.93 -0.77 -15.85
C GLY A 115 -1.32 -0.24 -14.56
N VAL A 116 0.01 -0.26 -14.49
CA VAL A 116 0.78 0.33 -13.38
C VAL A 116 1.87 1.18 -14.00
N HIS A 117 1.94 2.44 -13.61
CA HIS A 117 2.95 3.38 -14.08
C HIS A 117 4.29 3.12 -13.38
N VAL A 118 5.37 3.12 -14.16
CA VAL A 118 6.74 2.88 -13.68
C VAL A 118 7.65 4.03 -14.11
N PRO A 119 8.33 4.72 -13.18
CA PRO A 119 8.20 4.60 -11.73
C PRO A 119 6.89 5.24 -11.22
N GLY A 120 6.30 4.70 -10.16
CA GLY A 120 5.08 5.27 -9.57
C GLY A 120 4.75 4.70 -8.19
N PRO A 121 3.85 5.34 -7.42
CA PRO A 121 3.47 4.88 -6.08
C PRO A 121 2.94 3.45 -6.03
N GLY A 122 2.10 3.07 -7.01
CA GLY A 122 1.55 1.73 -7.11
C GLY A 122 2.62 0.70 -7.45
N TYR A 123 3.56 1.06 -8.33
CA TYR A 123 4.72 0.22 -8.62
C TYR A 123 5.61 0.03 -7.40
N ALA A 124 5.91 1.10 -6.66
CA ALA A 124 6.71 1.05 -5.43
C ALA A 124 6.04 0.21 -4.33
N ALA A 125 4.69 0.18 -4.31
CA ALA A 125 3.91 -0.68 -3.43
C ALA A 125 3.90 -2.16 -3.86
N GLY A 126 4.44 -2.48 -5.05
CA GLY A 126 4.45 -3.84 -5.59
C GLY A 126 3.14 -4.26 -6.27
N LEU A 127 2.27 -3.30 -6.62
CA LEU A 127 1.09 -3.62 -7.42
C LEU A 127 1.49 -4.08 -8.81
N VAL A 128 0.82 -5.11 -9.31
CA VAL A 128 1.02 -5.63 -10.65
C VAL A 128 -0.29 -5.66 -11.43
N ARG A 129 -0.17 -5.63 -12.76
CA ARG A 129 -1.31 -5.82 -13.64
C ARG A 129 -1.97 -7.17 -13.37
N GLY A 130 -3.29 -7.17 -13.26
CA GLY A 130 -4.11 -8.34 -12.94
C GLY A 130 -4.47 -8.47 -11.46
N ASP A 131 -3.96 -7.59 -10.60
CA ASP A 131 -4.40 -7.50 -9.22
C ASP A 131 -5.79 -6.89 -9.13
N VAL A 132 -6.59 -7.37 -8.18
CA VAL A 132 -7.90 -6.80 -7.86
C VAL A 132 -7.81 -6.12 -6.51
N VAL A 133 -7.98 -4.81 -6.47
CA VAL A 133 -8.01 -4.03 -5.22
C VAL A 133 -9.41 -4.16 -4.59
N LEU A 134 -9.43 -4.64 -3.35
CA LEU A 134 -10.67 -4.90 -2.59
C LEU A 134 -10.91 -3.84 -1.51
N ALA A 135 -9.85 -3.21 -1.02
CA ALA A 135 -9.94 -2.14 -0.02
C ALA A 135 -8.71 -1.23 -0.07
N LEU A 136 -8.93 0.04 0.30
CA LEU A 136 -7.90 1.05 0.51
C LEU A 136 -8.07 1.67 1.90
N GLY A 137 -7.12 1.40 2.78
CA GLY A 137 -7.17 1.70 4.20
C GLY A 137 -8.38 1.01 4.85
N ARG A 138 -9.33 1.83 5.30
CA ARG A 138 -10.59 1.37 5.90
C ARG A 138 -11.77 1.40 4.92
N THR A 139 -11.55 1.85 3.69
CA THR A 139 -12.58 2.01 2.67
C THR A 139 -12.64 0.76 1.82
N ARG A 140 -13.81 0.10 1.78
CA ARG A 140 -14.07 -0.99 0.84
C ARG A 140 -14.16 -0.44 -0.58
N VAL A 141 -13.58 -1.17 -1.52
CA VAL A 141 -13.57 -0.82 -2.94
C VAL A 141 -14.38 -1.89 -3.67
N ASP A 142 -15.55 -1.50 -4.17
CA ASP A 142 -16.41 -2.43 -4.90
C ASP A 142 -16.21 -2.34 -6.43
N GLY A 143 -15.66 -1.22 -6.93
CA GLY A 143 -15.30 -1.01 -8.33
C GLY A 143 -14.23 0.08 -8.53
N ALA A 144 -13.91 0.39 -9.78
CA ALA A 144 -12.87 1.34 -10.16
C ALA A 144 -13.19 2.78 -9.72
N GLU A 145 -14.46 3.18 -9.79
CA GLU A 145 -14.90 4.50 -9.36
C GLU A 145 -14.71 4.69 -7.85
N ASP A 146 -14.94 3.64 -7.06
CA ASP A 146 -14.72 3.65 -5.62
C ASP A 146 -13.24 3.70 -5.27
N LEU A 147 -12.40 3.01 -6.04
CA LEU A 147 -10.95 3.13 -5.90
C LEU A 147 -10.50 4.57 -6.16
N ALA A 148 -10.95 5.18 -7.26
CA ALA A 148 -10.62 6.56 -7.59
C ALA A 148 -11.05 7.54 -6.48
N ARG A 149 -12.27 7.38 -5.95
CA ARG A 149 -12.76 8.15 -4.79
C ARG A 149 -11.93 7.91 -3.53
N ALA A 150 -11.56 6.66 -3.24
CA ALA A 150 -10.78 6.31 -2.07
C ALA A 150 -9.36 6.89 -2.15
N VAL A 151 -8.73 6.83 -3.32
CA VAL A 151 -7.42 7.43 -3.58
C VAL A 151 -7.48 8.95 -3.47
N ALA A 152 -8.49 9.60 -4.05
CA ALA A 152 -8.66 11.06 -3.95
C ALA A 152 -8.85 11.54 -2.50
N LYS A 153 -9.41 10.71 -1.62
CA LYS A 153 -9.55 10.97 -0.18
C LYS A 153 -8.30 10.61 0.63
N ALA A 154 -7.39 9.82 0.05
CA ALA A 154 -6.16 9.44 0.72
C ALA A 154 -5.25 10.66 0.85
N ARG A 155 -4.53 10.71 1.98
CA ARG A 155 -3.56 11.78 2.23
C ARG A 155 -2.32 11.54 1.39
N VAL A 156 -1.97 12.49 0.53
CA VAL A 156 -0.70 12.50 -0.19
C VAL A 156 0.47 12.40 0.79
N GLY A 157 1.47 11.59 0.47
CA GLY A 157 2.67 11.41 1.28
C GLY A 157 2.49 10.56 2.54
N HIS A 158 1.28 10.08 2.82
CA HIS A 158 1.01 9.18 3.93
C HIS A 158 0.82 7.75 3.43
N GLU A 159 1.37 6.79 4.16
CA GLU A 159 1.16 5.38 3.88
C GLU A 159 -0.32 4.99 3.97
N VAL A 160 -0.78 4.25 2.97
CA VAL A 160 -2.10 3.62 2.95
C VAL A 160 -1.96 2.15 2.62
N VAL A 161 -2.67 1.33 3.39
CA VAL A 161 -2.69 -0.13 3.19
C VAL A 161 -3.74 -0.47 2.14
N LEU A 162 -3.37 -1.20 1.11
CA LEU A 162 -4.27 -1.78 0.12
C LEU A 162 -4.45 -3.26 0.40
N THR A 163 -5.70 -3.74 0.36
CA THR A 163 -5.97 -5.18 0.33
C THR A 163 -6.20 -5.58 -1.12
N VAL A 164 -5.34 -6.46 -1.64
CA VAL A 164 -5.39 -6.93 -3.03
C VAL A 164 -5.60 -8.42 -3.11
N ARG A 165 -6.22 -8.85 -4.20
CA ARG A 165 -6.29 -10.25 -4.62
C ARG A 165 -5.51 -10.41 -5.91
N HIS A 166 -4.47 -11.22 -5.88
CA HIS A 166 -3.71 -11.57 -7.08
C HIS A 166 -4.50 -12.50 -7.99
N ARG A 167 -4.07 -12.62 -9.25
CA ARG A 167 -4.69 -13.53 -10.24
C ARG A 167 -4.79 -14.98 -9.76
N GLY A 168 -3.84 -15.42 -8.91
CA GLY A 168 -3.84 -16.76 -8.30
C GLY A 168 -4.87 -16.94 -7.16
N GLY A 169 -5.64 -15.92 -6.81
CA GLY A 169 -6.64 -15.95 -5.74
C GLY A 169 -6.11 -15.65 -4.33
N GLY A 170 -4.79 -15.53 -4.16
CA GLY A 170 -4.18 -15.13 -2.90
C GLY A 170 -4.50 -13.68 -2.53
N HIS A 171 -4.78 -13.43 -1.26
CA HIS A 171 -4.94 -12.08 -0.71
C HIS A 171 -3.63 -11.59 -0.10
N GLN A 172 -3.29 -10.33 -0.39
CA GLN A 172 -2.11 -9.67 0.15
C GLN A 172 -2.46 -8.26 0.60
N GLN A 173 -1.76 -7.78 1.62
CA GLN A 173 -1.77 -6.37 1.99
C GLN A 173 -0.49 -5.72 1.47
N LEU A 174 -0.66 -4.59 0.78
CA LEU A 174 0.43 -3.79 0.24
C LEU A 174 0.36 -2.40 0.84
N THR A 175 1.51 -1.77 1.06
CA THR A 175 1.56 -0.38 1.54
C THR A 175 1.98 0.51 0.38
N ALA A 176 1.18 1.52 0.07
CA ALA A 176 1.51 2.53 -0.93
C ALA A 176 1.52 3.92 -0.31
N VAL A 177 2.30 4.83 -0.88
CA VAL A 177 2.34 6.24 -0.50
C VAL A 177 1.76 7.06 -1.65
N PRO A 178 0.50 7.54 -1.58
CA PRO A 178 -0.09 8.31 -2.65
C PRO A 178 0.73 9.55 -2.97
N GLY A 179 1.02 9.75 -4.25
CA GLY A 179 1.75 10.90 -4.78
C GLY A 179 0.80 11.93 -5.38
N VAL A 180 1.36 12.94 -6.05
CA VAL A 180 0.63 13.90 -6.87
C VAL A 180 1.05 13.75 -8.32
N VAL A 181 0.10 13.84 -9.26
CA VAL A 181 0.42 14.08 -10.67
C VAL A 181 0.31 15.58 -10.89
N THR A 182 1.43 16.22 -11.20
CA THR A 182 1.49 17.61 -11.65
C THR A 182 1.63 17.67 -13.16
#